data_AF-A0A0S8EMR7-F1
#
_entry.id   AF-A0A0S8EMR7-F1
#
_cell.length_a   1.000
_cell.length_b   1.000
_cell.length_c   1.000
_cell.angle_alpha   90.00
_cell.angle_beta   90.00
_cell.angle_gamma   90.00
#
_symmetry.space_group_name_H-M   'P 1'
#
loop_
_entity.id
_entity.type
_entity.pdbx_description
1 polymer ?
#
loop_
_entity_poly.entity_id
_entity_poly.type
_entity_poly.pdbx_seq_one_letter_code
_entity_poly.pdbx_strand_id
1 'polypeptide(L)'
;MKALLYATLLLGLVAGSVQAGTILVVTDCQVPGVADGDHNDDSLVTFLQGLGHTVDTYGMNKTMQGVWDATDQQHADDADLIVFSRRTNSGAYNNPAQWNTQATPLLLQSGQSGYLTRDSRWDWTTGGSADVTRTETDMAIKAGQTGHFSLTAVHTITGPVKLFDWSGVPLGNNQSPKGIYNPLETDCDVAGTILVGTMDTATVRGMLLELPQGTDTGNGVLGAQRVFFSHWGYDDSTTGVNGPGGTPSEWEDYITQDYKNVMENIITTMIPEPATLALLAAGVAATLIRRKK
;
A
#
# COMPACT_ATOMS: atom_id res chain seq x y z
N MET A 1 39.26 27.21 -3.59
CA MET A 1 39.19 26.46 -4.86
C MET A 1 39.23 24.94 -4.66
N LYS A 2 40.23 24.34 -3.99
CA LYS A 2 40.29 22.88 -3.75
C LYS A 2 39.05 22.30 -3.00
N ALA A 3 38.59 22.99 -1.96
CA ALA A 3 37.39 22.58 -1.21
C ALA A 3 36.09 22.57 -2.05
N LEU A 4 35.98 23.48 -3.03
CA LEU A 4 34.84 23.54 -3.93
C LEU A 4 34.86 22.35 -4.90
N LEU A 5 36.03 22.02 -5.46
CA LEU A 5 36.21 20.87 -6.34
C LEU A 5 35.91 19.53 -5.64
N TYR A 6 36.31 19.37 -4.37
CA TYR A 6 35.98 18.19 -3.58
C TYR A 6 34.48 18.09 -3.25
N ALA A 7 33.82 19.23 -2.97
CA ALA A 7 32.38 19.25 -2.75
C ALA A 7 31.59 18.87 -4.01
N THR A 8 32.01 19.33 -5.19
CA THR A 8 31.36 18.98 -6.47
C THR A 8 31.60 17.52 -6.86
N LEU A 9 32.80 16.99 -6.62
CA LEU A 9 33.11 15.58 -6.88
C LEU A 9 32.36 14.65 -5.92
N LEU A 10 32.23 15.04 -4.64
CA LEU A 10 31.36 14.31 -3.69
C LEU A 10 29.91 14.36 -4.14
N LEU A 11 29.35 15.53 -4.48
CA LEU A 11 27.96 15.64 -4.95
C LEU A 11 27.69 14.76 -6.19
N GLY A 12 28.62 14.70 -7.13
CA GLY A 12 28.51 13.84 -8.32
C GLY A 12 28.58 12.33 -8.01
N LEU A 13 29.28 11.94 -6.94
CA LEU A 13 29.35 10.56 -6.46
C LEU A 13 28.13 10.17 -5.60
N VAL A 14 27.52 11.12 -4.86
CA VAL A 14 26.27 10.86 -4.10
C VAL A 14 25.02 10.92 -5.01
N ALA A 15 25.12 11.53 -6.20
CA ALA A 15 24.09 11.48 -7.23
C ALA A 15 24.05 10.16 -8.01
N GLY A 16 24.97 9.22 -7.72
CA GLY A 16 24.96 7.87 -8.27
C GLY A 16 23.81 7.06 -7.67
N SER A 17 22.74 6.89 -8.44
CA SER A 17 21.58 6.01 -8.21
C SER A 17 21.12 5.98 -6.74
N VAL A 18 20.13 6.80 -6.39
CA VAL A 18 19.23 6.47 -5.28
C VAL A 18 18.73 5.06 -5.59
N GLN A 19 19.28 4.06 -4.90
CA GLN A 19 18.81 2.70 -5.05
C GLN A 19 17.40 2.71 -4.48
N ALA A 20 16.41 2.63 -5.37
CA ALA A 20 15.04 2.44 -4.96
C ALA A 20 14.94 1.15 -4.14
N GLY A 21 14.18 1.19 -3.04
CA GLY A 21 14.07 0.04 -2.15
C GLY A 21 13.47 -1.20 -2.81
N THR A 22 13.63 -2.33 -2.13
CA THR A 22 13.00 -3.61 -2.50
C THR A 22 11.58 -3.66 -1.95
N ILE A 23 10.60 -3.92 -2.81
CA ILE A 23 9.20 -4.11 -2.44
C ILE A 23 8.83 -5.58 -2.60
N LEU A 24 8.45 -6.24 -1.50
CA LEU A 24 7.84 -7.56 -1.55
C LEU A 24 6.35 -7.43 -1.87
N VAL A 25 5.91 -8.03 -2.97
CA VAL A 25 4.50 -8.09 -3.34
C VAL A 25 3.91 -9.41 -2.87
N VAL A 26 2.85 -9.32 -2.05
CA VAL A 26 2.09 -10.47 -1.56
C VAL A 26 0.71 -10.46 -2.22
N THR A 27 0.43 -11.48 -3.03
CA THR A 27 -0.85 -11.66 -3.71
C THR A 27 -1.13 -13.11 -4.12
N ASP A 28 -2.39 -13.36 -4.46
CA ASP A 28 -2.86 -14.63 -4.98
C ASP A 28 -2.59 -14.81 -6.48
N CYS A 29 -2.28 -13.72 -7.20
CA CYS A 29 -1.99 -13.69 -8.63
C CYS A 29 -0.65 -14.35 -8.94
N GLN A 30 -0.49 -14.94 -10.12
CA GLN A 30 0.79 -15.52 -10.56
C GLN A 30 1.85 -14.43 -10.72
N VAL A 31 3.12 -14.85 -10.67
CA VAL A 31 4.23 -13.95 -11.02
C VAL A 31 4.13 -13.53 -12.50
N PRO A 32 4.52 -12.29 -12.85
CA PRO A 32 4.46 -11.82 -14.23
C PRO A 32 5.21 -12.73 -15.21
N GLY A 33 4.63 -12.96 -16.39
CA GLY A 33 5.23 -13.73 -17.48
C GLY A 33 5.01 -15.25 -17.44
N VAL A 34 4.27 -15.78 -16.47
CA VAL A 34 3.82 -17.19 -16.47
C VAL A 34 2.72 -17.39 -17.53
N ALA A 35 2.88 -18.34 -18.45
CA ALA A 35 1.84 -18.61 -19.45
C ALA A 35 0.54 -19.11 -18.80
N ASP A 36 -0.61 -18.61 -19.27
CA ASP A 36 -1.96 -18.92 -18.75
C ASP A 36 -2.12 -18.66 -17.24
N GLY A 37 -1.29 -17.77 -16.68
CA GLY A 37 -1.40 -17.29 -15.32
C GLY A 37 -2.58 -16.34 -15.14
N ASP A 38 -2.97 -16.15 -13.90
CA ASP A 38 -3.78 -15.02 -13.49
C ASP A 38 -2.85 -13.83 -13.23
N HIS A 39 -2.99 -12.82 -14.07
CA HIS A 39 -2.07 -11.69 -14.23
C HIS A 39 -2.68 -10.38 -13.71
N ASN A 40 -3.69 -10.48 -12.85
CA ASN A 40 -4.47 -9.33 -12.46
C ASN A 40 -3.63 -8.29 -11.68
N ASP A 41 -2.52 -8.67 -11.05
CA ASP A 41 -1.57 -7.73 -10.41
C ASP A 41 -0.28 -7.49 -11.22
N ASP A 42 -0.19 -7.90 -12.49
CA ASP A 42 0.99 -7.63 -13.33
C ASP A 42 1.18 -6.10 -13.54
N SER A 43 0.08 -5.36 -13.66
CA SER A 43 0.11 -3.89 -13.74
C SER A 43 0.50 -3.22 -12.42
N LEU A 44 0.24 -3.84 -11.27
CA LEU A 44 0.78 -3.40 -9.97
C LEU A 44 2.30 -3.56 -9.94
N VAL A 45 2.82 -4.73 -10.31
CA VAL A 45 4.27 -4.98 -10.38
C VAL A 45 4.94 -4.00 -11.35
N THR A 46 4.34 -3.80 -12.52
CA THR A 46 4.84 -2.85 -13.53
C THR A 46 4.84 -1.42 -13.01
N PHE A 47 3.80 -0.99 -12.29
CA PHE A 47 3.73 0.32 -11.67
C PHE A 47 4.86 0.52 -10.65
N LEU A 48 5.07 -0.43 -9.73
CA LEU A 48 6.12 -0.36 -8.71
C LEU A 48 7.52 -0.33 -9.32
N GLN A 49 7.77 -1.13 -10.36
CA GLN A 49 9.02 -1.09 -11.13
C GLN A 49 9.18 0.24 -11.88
N GLY A 50 8.09 0.81 -12.39
CA GLY A 50 8.08 2.13 -13.04
C GLY A 50 8.45 3.28 -12.11
N LEU A 51 8.20 3.15 -10.81
CA LEU A 51 8.70 4.05 -9.76
C LEU A 51 10.19 3.84 -9.45
N GLY A 52 10.83 2.83 -10.05
CA GLY A 52 12.26 2.52 -9.94
C GLY A 52 12.58 1.40 -8.95
N HIS A 53 11.61 0.88 -8.19
CA HIS A 53 11.83 -0.13 -7.16
C HIS A 53 12.21 -1.51 -7.72
N THR A 54 12.99 -2.26 -6.94
CA THR A 54 13.13 -3.70 -7.16
C THR A 54 11.88 -4.36 -6.60
N VAL A 55 11.18 -5.16 -7.41
CA VAL A 55 9.98 -5.86 -6.95
C VAL A 55 10.31 -7.34 -6.75
N ASP A 56 10.24 -7.78 -5.50
CA ASP A 56 10.30 -9.19 -5.12
C ASP A 56 8.90 -9.80 -5.23
N THR A 57 8.76 -10.77 -6.13
CA THR A 57 7.50 -11.45 -6.43
C THR A 57 7.36 -12.79 -5.71
N TYR A 58 8.26 -13.09 -4.76
CA TYR A 58 8.17 -14.31 -3.95
C TYR A 58 6.80 -14.49 -3.29
N GLY A 59 6.25 -13.41 -2.73
CA GLY A 59 4.94 -13.42 -2.04
C GLY A 59 3.73 -13.61 -2.96
N MET A 60 3.92 -13.60 -4.29
CA MET A 60 2.86 -13.86 -5.27
C MET A 60 2.54 -15.36 -5.35
N ASN A 61 1.55 -15.72 -6.16
CA ASN A 61 1.07 -17.08 -6.40
C ASN A 61 0.76 -17.85 -5.11
N LYS A 62 0.21 -17.14 -4.12
CA LYS A 62 -0.24 -17.72 -2.83
C LYS A 62 0.91 -18.26 -1.97
N THR A 63 2.16 -17.91 -2.27
CA THR A 63 3.34 -18.47 -1.59
C THR A 63 3.32 -18.18 -0.09
N MET A 64 2.88 -16.97 0.30
CA MET A 64 2.79 -16.57 1.71
C MET A 64 1.38 -16.74 2.31
N GLN A 65 0.59 -17.70 1.79
CA GLN A 65 -0.64 -18.15 2.44
C GLN A 65 -0.35 -19.25 3.47
N GLY A 66 -1.19 -19.30 4.51
CA GLY A 66 -1.13 -20.40 5.48
C GLY A 66 -0.01 -20.25 6.49
N VAL A 67 0.88 -21.25 6.57
CA VAL A 67 1.93 -21.30 7.59
C VAL A 67 3.14 -20.53 7.11
N TRP A 68 3.42 -19.41 7.78
CA TRP A 68 4.62 -18.61 7.57
C TRP A 68 5.88 -19.35 8.03
N ASP A 69 6.84 -19.53 7.14
CA ASP A 69 8.10 -20.23 7.42
C ASP A 69 9.33 -19.29 7.46
N ALA A 70 10.53 -19.87 7.55
CA ALA A 70 11.78 -19.11 7.61
C ALA A 70 12.13 -18.42 6.27
N THR A 71 11.69 -18.98 5.14
CA THR A 71 11.87 -18.39 3.82
C THR A 71 10.99 -17.17 3.67
N ASP A 72 9.72 -17.29 4.10
CA ASP A 72 8.79 -16.16 4.16
C ASP A 72 9.34 -15.02 5.01
N GLN A 73 9.91 -15.35 6.18
CA GLN A 73 10.53 -14.36 7.06
C GLN A 73 11.74 -13.69 6.39
N GLN A 74 12.58 -14.45 5.69
CA GLN A 74 13.75 -13.89 5.00
C GLN A 74 13.35 -12.88 3.92
N HIS A 75 12.35 -13.21 3.09
CA HIS A 75 11.85 -12.28 2.07
C HIS A 75 11.21 -11.03 2.69
N ALA A 76 10.48 -11.18 3.81
CA ALA A 76 9.92 -10.04 4.53
C ALA A 76 11.02 -9.14 5.14
N ASP A 77 12.07 -9.72 5.72
CA ASP A 77 13.19 -9.01 6.34
C ASP A 77 14.10 -8.32 5.30
N ASP A 78 14.23 -8.89 4.09
CA ASP A 78 15.02 -8.33 2.99
C ASP A 78 14.30 -7.20 2.23
N ALA A 79 12.98 -7.06 2.42
CA ALA A 79 12.18 -6.01 1.81
C ALA A 79 12.20 -4.72 2.63
N ASP A 80 12.14 -3.58 1.94
CA ASP A 80 11.96 -2.26 2.57
C ASP A 80 10.47 -1.92 2.76
N LEU A 81 9.59 -2.57 2.00
CA LEU A 81 8.13 -2.45 2.09
C LEU A 81 7.47 -3.74 1.63
N ILE A 82 6.41 -4.15 2.33
CA ILE A 82 5.49 -5.20 1.87
C ILE A 82 4.24 -4.53 1.29
N VAL A 83 3.93 -4.78 0.02
CA VAL A 83 2.66 -4.38 -0.61
C VAL A 83 1.75 -5.60 -0.73
N PHE A 84 0.57 -5.50 -0.14
CA PHE A 84 -0.36 -6.62 -0.01
C PHE A 84 -1.63 -6.38 -0.83
N SER A 85 -1.81 -7.18 -1.89
CA SER A 85 -2.99 -7.20 -2.75
C SER A 85 -3.68 -8.56 -2.62
N ARG A 86 -4.87 -8.60 -2.00
CA ARG A 86 -5.63 -9.84 -1.76
C ARG A 86 -6.71 -10.08 -2.83
N ARG A 87 -6.90 -11.33 -3.25
CA ARG A 87 -7.99 -11.74 -4.16
C ARG A 87 -8.76 -12.99 -3.72
N THR A 88 -8.27 -13.71 -2.72
CA THR A 88 -8.84 -14.97 -2.20
C THR A 88 -9.64 -14.73 -0.93
N ASN A 89 -10.11 -15.75 -0.22
CA ASN A 89 -10.77 -15.65 1.08
C ASN A 89 -9.84 -15.12 2.19
N SER A 90 -10.33 -14.23 3.07
CA SER A 90 -9.58 -13.65 4.20
C SER A 90 -9.04 -14.70 5.17
N GLY A 91 -9.63 -15.89 5.20
CA GLY A 91 -9.17 -17.01 6.02
C GLY A 91 -7.81 -17.58 5.61
N ALA A 92 -7.33 -17.32 4.39
CA ALA A 92 -6.04 -17.82 3.92
C ALA A 92 -4.84 -17.11 4.56
N TYR A 93 -5.05 -15.88 5.07
CA TYR A 93 -4.02 -15.02 5.67
C TYR A 93 -4.23 -14.82 7.17
N ASN A 94 -4.84 -15.81 7.83
CA ASN A 94 -5.34 -15.72 9.19
C ASN A 94 -4.28 -15.98 10.27
N ASN A 95 -3.06 -15.43 10.10
CA ASN A 95 -2.09 -15.32 11.18
C ASN A 95 -1.79 -13.85 11.53
N PRO A 96 -2.77 -13.16 12.17
CA PRO A 96 -2.68 -11.73 12.50
C PRO A 96 -1.39 -11.33 13.20
N ALA A 97 -0.98 -12.12 14.18
CA ALA A 97 0.20 -11.84 14.99
C ALA A 97 1.45 -11.73 14.14
N GLN A 98 1.64 -12.65 13.18
CA GLN A 98 2.81 -12.63 12.31
C GLN A 98 2.88 -11.38 11.44
N TRP A 99 1.79 -10.98 10.79
CA TRP A 99 1.73 -9.77 9.96
C TRP A 99 1.87 -8.49 10.79
N ASN A 100 1.27 -8.45 11.98
CA ASN A 100 1.34 -7.29 12.86
C ASN A 100 2.75 -7.09 13.43
N THR A 101 3.46 -8.15 13.82
CA THR A 101 4.78 -8.02 14.44
C THR A 101 5.94 -7.82 13.45
N GLN A 102 5.71 -7.88 12.14
CA GLN A 102 6.79 -7.67 11.15
C GLN A 102 7.49 -6.31 11.33
N ALA A 103 8.82 -6.32 11.31
CA ALA A 103 9.64 -5.10 11.38
C ALA A 103 9.60 -4.31 10.07
N THR A 104 9.14 -4.92 8.98
CA THR A 104 8.98 -4.28 7.68
C THR A 104 7.66 -3.51 7.63
N PRO A 105 7.64 -2.27 7.11
CA PRO A 105 6.41 -1.54 6.83
C PRO A 105 5.50 -2.34 5.90
N LEU A 106 4.17 -2.19 6.05
CA LEU A 106 3.20 -2.91 5.23
C LEU A 106 2.11 -1.97 4.74
N LEU A 107 1.89 -1.99 3.42
CA LEU A 107 0.84 -1.27 2.72
C LEU A 107 -0.21 -2.26 2.18
N LEU A 108 -1.42 -2.18 2.70
CA LEU A 108 -2.54 -3.07 2.40
C LEU A 108 -3.48 -2.43 1.38
N GLN A 109 -3.57 -2.98 0.16
CA GLN A 109 -4.15 -2.30 -1.02
C GLN A 109 -5.10 -3.12 -1.89
N SER A 110 -5.88 -4.05 -1.34
CA SER A 110 -6.96 -4.65 -2.13
C SER A 110 -8.31 -4.19 -1.60
N GLY A 111 -9.28 -4.04 -2.48
CA GLY A 111 -10.65 -3.79 -2.08
C GLY A 111 -11.23 -4.88 -1.23
N GLN A 112 -10.72 -6.11 -1.28
CA GLN A 112 -11.10 -7.14 -0.31
C GLN A 112 -10.28 -7.07 0.98
N SER A 113 -9.14 -6.39 1.00
CA SER A 113 -8.28 -6.34 2.18
C SER A 113 -8.88 -5.58 3.36
N GLY A 114 -9.96 -4.79 3.20
CA GLY A 114 -10.71 -4.28 4.36
C GLY A 114 -11.20 -5.40 5.28
N TYR A 115 -11.50 -6.58 4.72
CA TYR A 115 -11.80 -7.74 5.56
C TYR A 115 -10.65 -8.19 6.46
N LEU A 116 -9.39 -7.88 6.12
CA LEU A 116 -8.25 -8.19 6.97
C LEU A 116 -8.12 -7.19 8.11
N THR A 117 -8.58 -5.94 7.96
CA THR A 117 -8.42 -4.91 8.99
C THR A 117 -9.34 -5.10 10.20
N ARG A 118 -10.39 -5.90 10.10
CA ARG A 118 -11.37 -6.11 11.19
C ARG A 118 -10.80 -6.83 12.42
N ASP A 119 -11.48 -6.66 13.53
CA ASP A 119 -11.20 -7.25 14.86
C ASP A 119 -11.02 -8.78 14.85
N SER A 120 -11.82 -9.50 14.06
CA SER A 120 -11.74 -10.95 13.89
C SER A 120 -10.62 -11.42 12.96
N ARG A 121 -9.75 -10.50 12.52
CA ARG A 121 -8.59 -10.73 11.63
C ARG A 121 -7.38 -9.98 12.17
N TRP A 122 -6.85 -8.99 11.47
CA TRP A 122 -5.63 -8.26 11.87
C TRP A 122 -5.89 -7.20 12.94
N ASP A 123 -7.16 -6.88 13.21
CA ASP A 123 -7.62 -6.01 14.30
C ASP A 123 -7.02 -4.60 14.25
N TRP A 124 -6.95 -4.06 13.04
CA TRP A 124 -6.59 -2.66 12.80
C TRP A 124 -7.80 -1.72 12.99
N THR A 125 -9.00 -2.29 13.01
CA THR A 125 -10.31 -1.64 13.13
C THR A 125 -11.25 -2.52 13.96
N THR A 126 -12.14 -1.92 14.74
CA THR A 126 -12.98 -2.61 15.75
C THR A 126 -14.29 -3.19 15.21
N GLY A 127 -14.54 -3.10 13.92
CA GLY A 127 -15.84 -3.44 13.35
C GLY A 127 -15.78 -4.11 11.98
N GLY A 128 -16.89 -3.99 11.26
CA GLY A 128 -17.07 -4.67 9.97
C GLY A 128 -16.45 -3.89 8.81
N SER A 129 -16.56 -4.47 7.63
CA SER A 129 -16.35 -3.75 6.37
C SER A 129 -17.57 -3.99 5.49
N ALA A 130 -17.90 -3.03 4.65
CA ALA A 130 -18.97 -3.22 3.67
C ALA A 130 -18.61 -2.57 2.34
N ASP A 131 -19.35 -2.98 1.32
CA ASP A 131 -19.22 -2.47 -0.03
C ASP A 131 -19.47 -0.97 -0.11
N VAL A 132 -18.59 -0.28 -0.83
CA VAL A 132 -18.87 1.05 -1.39
C VAL A 132 -19.64 0.88 -2.70
N THR A 133 -20.48 1.84 -3.05
CA THR A 133 -21.24 1.85 -4.31
C THR A 133 -20.46 2.53 -5.44
N ARG A 134 -20.88 2.31 -6.70
CA ARG A 134 -20.28 2.95 -7.88
C ARG A 134 -20.49 4.47 -7.93
N THR A 135 -21.26 5.07 -7.03
CA THR A 135 -21.32 6.54 -6.93
C THR A 135 -20.15 7.11 -6.14
N GLU A 136 -19.45 6.26 -5.40
CA GLU A 136 -18.30 6.64 -4.59
C GLU A 136 -17.03 6.52 -5.44
N THR A 137 -16.52 7.67 -5.83
CA THR A 137 -15.36 7.81 -6.74
C THR A 137 -14.22 8.57 -6.09
N ASP A 138 -14.54 9.37 -5.07
CA ASP A 138 -13.61 10.36 -4.51
C ASP A 138 -13.31 10.05 -3.04
N MET A 139 -12.09 10.42 -2.61
CA MET A 139 -11.69 10.47 -1.21
C MET A 139 -11.68 11.91 -0.72
N ALA A 140 -12.42 12.15 0.36
CA ALA A 140 -12.31 13.35 1.17
C ALA A 140 -11.17 13.18 2.18
N ILE A 141 -10.30 14.17 2.30
CA ILE A 141 -9.25 14.20 3.33
C ILE A 141 -9.89 14.63 4.66
N LYS A 142 -9.65 13.86 5.72
CA LYS A 142 -10.19 14.17 7.05
C LYS A 142 -9.63 15.51 7.56
N ALA A 143 -10.46 16.28 8.24
CA ALA A 143 -10.06 17.58 8.78
C ALA A 143 -8.81 17.44 9.68
N GLY A 144 -7.80 18.28 9.44
CA GLY A 144 -6.51 18.23 10.14
C GLY A 144 -5.47 17.31 9.53
N GLN A 145 -5.82 16.50 8.52
CA GLN A 145 -4.91 15.54 7.89
C GLN A 145 -4.28 16.03 6.57
N THR A 146 -4.53 17.27 6.16
CA THR A 146 -4.00 17.82 4.89
C THR A 146 -2.47 17.84 4.84
N GLY A 147 -1.78 17.90 5.99
CA GLY A 147 -0.32 17.83 6.12
C GLY A 147 0.23 16.45 6.47
N HIS A 148 -0.61 15.40 6.40
CA HIS A 148 -0.19 14.05 6.71
C HIS A 148 0.89 13.56 5.73
N PHE A 149 1.86 12.76 6.18
CA PHE A 149 3.00 12.39 5.33
C PHE A 149 2.57 11.68 4.04
N SER A 150 1.56 10.82 4.14
CA SER A 150 0.97 10.11 2.98
C SER A 150 0.32 11.03 1.95
N LEU A 151 0.12 12.30 2.30
CA LEU A 151 -0.48 13.34 1.46
C LEU A 151 0.48 14.51 1.17
N THR A 152 1.73 14.47 1.67
CA THR A 152 2.63 15.64 1.67
C THR A 152 3.17 16.01 0.28
N ALA A 153 3.20 15.07 -0.66
CA ALA A 153 3.50 15.38 -2.06
C ALA A 153 2.22 15.48 -2.93
N VAL A 154 1.05 15.17 -2.35
CA VAL A 154 -0.27 15.27 -2.98
C VAL A 154 -0.85 16.70 -2.88
N HIS A 155 -0.12 17.65 -2.28
CA HIS A 155 -0.58 19.01 -1.98
C HIS A 155 -1.06 19.83 -3.20
N THR A 156 -0.83 19.37 -4.43
CA THR A 156 -1.41 19.98 -5.64
C THR A 156 -2.87 19.61 -5.87
N ILE A 157 -3.41 18.61 -5.16
CA ILE A 157 -4.82 18.22 -5.28
C ILE A 157 -5.69 19.21 -4.51
N THR A 158 -6.22 20.20 -5.22
CA THR A 158 -7.21 21.15 -4.70
C THR A 158 -8.62 20.60 -4.91
N GLY A 159 -9.07 19.71 -4.04
CA GLY A 159 -10.41 19.10 -4.11
C GLY A 159 -10.43 17.68 -3.52
N PRO A 160 -11.58 16.99 -3.59
CA PRO A 160 -11.62 15.55 -3.36
C PRO A 160 -10.62 14.85 -4.28
N VAL A 161 -9.90 13.87 -3.74
CA VAL A 161 -8.96 13.06 -4.51
C VAL A 161 -9.79 12.08 -5.34
N LYS A 162 -9.76 12.18 -6.66
CA LYS A 162 -10.56 11.28 -7.51
C LYS A 162 -9.88 9.93 -7.53
N LEU A 163 -10.40 8.90 -6.90
CA LEU A 163 -9.71 7.62 -6.80
C LEU A 163 -10.11 6.65 -7.89
N PHE A 164 -11.39 6.65 -8.26
CA PHE A 164 -11.96 5.67 -9.17
C PHE A 164 -12.70 6.31 -10.34
N ASP A 165 -12.60 5.70 -11.52
CA ASP A 165 -13.38 6.01 -12.71
C ASP A 165 -14.17 4.78 -13.15
N TRP A 166 -15.45 4.74 -12.77
CA TRP A 166 -16.35 3.63 -13.08
C TRP A 166 -16.99 3.71 -14.48
N SER A 167 -16.62 4.70 -15.31
CA SER A 167 -17.27 4.93 -16.62
C SER A 167 -17.10 3.75 -17.59
N GLY A 168 -16.05 2.95 -17.42
CA GLY A 168 -15.79 1.73 -18.20
C GLY A 168 -16.48 0.46 -17.67
N VAL A 169 -17.09 0.50 -16.48
CA VAL A 169 -17.67 -0.72 -15.87
C VAL A 169 -18.97 -1.09 -16.57
N PRO A 170 -19.13 -2.31 -17.09
CA PRO A 170 -20.39 -2.75 -17.70
C PRO A 170 -21.59 -2.57 -16.75
N LEU A 171 -22.71 -2.07 -17.27
CA LEU A 171 -23.94 -1.86 -16.47
C LEU A 171 -24.72 -3.16 -16.20
N GLY A 172 -24.45 -4.21 -16.98
CA GLY A 172 -25.22 -5.46 -16.97
C GLY A 172 -24.67 -6.55 -16.06
N ASN A 173 -23.50 -6.37 -15.45
CA ASN A 173 -23.03 -7.29 -14.43
C ASN A 173 -23.56 -6.81 -13.07
N ASN A 174 -24.50 -7.56 -12.48
CA ASN A 174 -24.84 -7.39 -11.06
C ASN A 174 -23.63 -7.60 -10.13
N GLN A 175 -22.48 -7.96 -10.70
CA GLN A 175 -21.17 -7.73 -10.16
C GLN A 175 -20.74 -6.30 -10.51
N SER A 176 -21.18 -5.30 -9.73
CA SER A 176 -20.26 -4.21 -9.42
C SER A 176 -18.86 -4.79 -9.16
N PRO A 177 -17.74 -4.06 -9.43
CA PRO A 177 -16.51 -4.37 -8.71
C PRO A 177 -16.94 -4.69 -7.28
N LYS A 178 -16.62 -5.88 -6.75
CA LYS A 178 -17.40 -6.61 -5.71
C LYS A 178 -17.38 -5.93 -4.33
N GLY A 179 -17.24 -4.61 -4.30
CA GLY A 179 -17.02 -3.77 -3.16
C GLY A 179 -15.57 -3.33 -3.14
N ILE A 180 -15.35 -2.04 -2.96
CA ILE A 180 -14.26 -1.60 -2.11
C ILE A 180 -14.78 -1.88 -0.69
N TYR A 181 -14.18 -2.83 0.01
CA TYR A 181 -14.56 -3.13 1.39
C TYR A 181 -13.82 -2.17 2.29
N ASN A 182 -14.57 -1.22 2.83
CA ASN A 182 -14.01 -0.23 3.74
C ASN A 182 -14.65 -0.36 5.13
N PRO A 183 -13.85 -0.23 6.20
CA PRO A 183 -14.37 -0.10 7.55
C PRO A 183 -15.22 1.16 7.67
N LEU A 184 -16.19 1.16 8.57
CA LEU A 184 -16.90 2.38 8.93
C LEU A 184 -15.92 3.36 9.56
N GLU A 185 -16.14 4.67 9.37
CA GLU A 185 -15.33 5.68 10.06
C GLU A 185 -15.31 5.47 11.58
N THR A 186 -16.45 5.08 12.17
CA THR A 186 -16.58 4.79 13.61
C THR A 186 -15.75 3.60 14.07
N ASP A 187 -15.46 2.66 13.16
CA ASP A 187 -14.71 1.44 13.46
C ASP A 187 -13.19 1.69 13.33
N CYS A 188 -12.80 2.85 12.83
CA CYS A 188 -11.41 3.28 12.69
C CYS A 188 -10.88 3.97 13.96
N ASP A 189 -11.70 4.14 15.00
CA ASP A 189 -11.34 4.79 16.27
C ASP A 189 -10.64 3.81 17.24
N VAL A 190 -9.69 3.04 16.71
CA VAL A 190 -8.81 2.19 17.51
C VAL A 190 -7.67 3.06 18.04
N ALA A 191 -7.27 2.85 19.30
CA ALA A 191 -6.21 3.62 19.91
C ALA A 191 -4.91 3.53 19.07
N GLY A 192 -4.45 4.66 18.54
CA GLY A 192 -3.27 4.74 17.69
C GLY A 192 -3.55 4.75 16.19
N THR A 193 -4.76 4.42 15.75
CA THR A 193 -5.14 4.51 14.33
C THR A 193 -5.41 5.95 13.92
N ILE A 194 -4.82 6.36 12.79
CA ILE A 194 -5.00 7.67 12.18
C ILE A 194 -5.84 7.51 10.92
N LEU A 195 -7.09 7.99 10.95
CA LEU A 195 -7.93 8.08 9.76
C LEU A 195 -7.58 9.33 8.96
N VAL A 196 -7.00 9.12 7.78
CA VAL A 196 -6.48 10.19 6.91
C VAL A 196 -7.50 10.61 5.86
N GLY A 197 -8.21 9.65 5.26
CA GLY A 197 -9.16 9.91 4.19
C GLY A 197 -10.37 8.99 4.24
N THR A 198 -11.52 9.54 3.85
CA THR A 198 -12.82 8.84 3.85
C THR A 198 -13.49 8.91 2.48
N MET A 199 -14.33 7.94 2.18
CA MET A 199 -15.32 8.06 1.10
C MET A 199 -16.62 8.64 1.64
N ASP A 200 -17.16 9.62 0.91
CA ASP A 200 -18.48 10.17 1.19
C ASP A 200 -19.55 9.23 0.63
N THR A 201 -19.94 8.25 1.44
CA THR A 201 -21.05 7.34 1.16
C THR A 201 -22.24 7.70 2.06
N ALA A 202 -23.41 7.07 1.87
CA ALA A 202 -24.52 7.19 2.83
C ALA A 202 -24.11 6.84 4.29
N THR A 203 -22.99 6.14 4.47
CA THR A 203 -22.29 5.98 5.75
C THR A 203 -20.79 6.20 5.54
N VAL A 204 -20.19 7.19 6.19
CA VAL A 204 -18.77 7.54 5.96
C VAL A 204 -17.86 6.33 6.22
N ARG A 205 -16.97 6.02 5.26
CA ARG A 205 -16.08 4.86 5.33
C ARG A 205 -14.61 5.27 5.24
N GLY A 206 -13.76 4.56 5.97
CA GLY A 206 -12.31 4.76 5.93
C GLY A 206 -11.70 4.29 4.62
N MET A 207 -11.02 5.18 3.91
CA MET A 207 -10.35 4.90 2.62
C MET A 207 -8.83 4.80 2.78
N LEU A 208 -8.28 5.64 3.67
CA LEU A 208 -6.86 5.71 3.99
C LEU A 208 -6.69 5.76 5.51
N LEU A 209 -6.07 4.73 6.07
CA LEU A 209 -5.77 4.58 7.48
C LEU A 209 -4.29 4.33 7.67
N GLU A 210 -3.74 4.83 8.76
CA GLU A 210 -2.39 4.52 9.20
C GLU A 210 -2.41 4.03 10.65
N LEU A 211 -1.57 3.05 10.95
CA LEU A 211 -1.24 2.64 12.30
C LEU A 211 0.28 2.79 12.48
N PRO A 212 0.74 3.69 13.37
CA PRO A 212 2.16 3.84 13.67
C PRO A 212 2.79 2.57 14.25
N GLN A 213 4.11 2.46 14.10
CA GLN A 213 4.89 1.46 14.82
C GLN A 213 4.61 1.52 16.33
N GLY A 214 4.48 0.35 16.96
CA GLY A 214 4.22 0.25 18.39
C GLY A 214 2.74 0.34 18.79
N THR A 215 1.82 0.56 17.84
CA THR A 215 0.37 0.43 18.09
C THR A 215 0.05 -1.00 18.53
N ASP A 216 -0.73 -1.15 19.60
CA ASP A 216 -1.23 -2.45 20.06
C ASP A 216 -2.60 -2.72 19.44
N THR A 217 -2.67 -3.74 18.60
CA THR A 217 -3.89 -4.11 17.86
C THR A 217 -4.67 -5.24 18.55
N GLY A 218 -4.35 -5.62 19.79
CA GLY A 218 -4.93 -6.80 20.46
C GLY A 218 -4.41 -8.14 19.92
N ASN A 219 -4.02 -8.18 18.64
CA ASN A 219 -3.36 -9.28 17.95
C ASN A 219 -1.84 -9.12 17.84
N GLY A 220 -1.26 -8.16 18.56
CA GLY A 220 0.18 -7.91 18.58
C GLY A 220 0.50 -6.42 18.60
N VAL A 221 1.76 -6.12 18.91
CA VAL A 221 2.31 -4.78 18.80
C VAL A 221 2.94 -4.62 17.43
N LEU A 222 2.57 -3.56 16.71
CA LEU A 222 3.04 -3.34 15.35
C LEU A 222 4.56 -3.16 15.31
N GLY A 223 5.25 -4.06 14.59
CA GLY A 223 6.71 -4.02 14.46
C GLY A 223 7.21 -2.82 13.64
N ALA A 224 6.38 -2.33 12.72
CA ALA A 224 6.58 -1.12 11.93
C ALA A 224 5.24 -0.48 11.55
N GLN A 225 5.28 0.60 10.78
CA GLN A 225 4.09 1.29 10.28
C GLN A 225 3.22 0.36 9.41
N ARG A 226 1.90 0.53 9.52
CA ARG A 226 0.90 -0.11 8.67
C ARG A 226 0.06 0.96 8.00
N VAL A 227 -0.19 0.81 6.71
CA VAL A 227 -1.10 1.66 5.96
C VAL A 227 -2.14 0.79 5.30
N PHE A 228 -3.40 1.12 5.47
CA PHE A 228 -4.47 0.61 4.63
C PHE A 228 -4.86 1.72 3.67
N PHE A 229 -4.68 1.47 2.37
CA PHE A 229 -5.16 2.35 1.32
C PHE A 229 -5.96 1.52 0.34
N SER A 230 -7.28 1.55 0.51
CA SER A 230 -8.18 0.63 -0.16
C SER A 230 -8.02 0.67 -1.68
N HIS A 231 -8.40 -0.41 -2.33
CA HIS A 231 -8.48 -0.51 -3.79
C HIS A 231 -9.84 -1.12 -4.11
N TRP A 232 -10.14 -1.44 -5.36
CA TRP A 232 -11.40 -2.08 -5.69
C TRP A 232 -11.26 -3.61 -5.69
N GLY A 233 -12.33 -4.32 -5.33
CA GLY A 233 -12.31 -5.78 -5.29
C GLY A 233 -12.67 -6.40 -6.65
N TYR A 234 -11.85 -7.33 -7.15
CA TYR A 234 -12.08 -8.06 -8.40
C TYR A 234 -12.35 -9.57 -8.19
N ASP A 235 -13.05 -9.93 -7.11
CA ASP A 235 -13.35 -11.32 -6.74
C ASP A 235 -14.28 -12.04 -7.74
N ASP A 236 -13.72 -12.99 -8.50
CA ASP A 236 -14.42 -13.94 -9.36
C ASP A 236 -14.46 -15.36 -8.76
N SER A 237 -14.79 -15.49 -7.47
CA SER A 237 -14.87 -16.81 -6.82
C SER A 237 -16.14 -17.61 -7.10
N THR A 238 -17.14 -17.06 -7.78
CA THR A 238 -18.49 -17.67 -7.81
C THR A 238 -19.02 -18.07 -9.18
N THR A 239 -18.38 -17.69 -10.28
CA THR A 239 -18.98 -17.96 -11.60
C THR A 239 -18.13 -18.77 -12.56
N GLY A 240 -16.79 -18.73 -12.53
CA GLY A 240 -16.03 -19.33 -13.65
C GLY A 240 -16.43 -18.71 -15.01
N VAL A 241 -16.95 -17.49 -14.94
CA VAL A 241 -17.37 -16.63 -16.03
C VAL A 241 -16.73 -15.30 -15.61
N ASN A 242 -15.47 -15.03 -15.99
CA ASN A 242 -15.19 -14.44 -17.30
C ASN A 242 -16.51 -14.00 -17.95
N GLY A 243 -17.09 -12.89 -17.49
CA GLY A 243 -18.34 -12.30 -17.99
C GLY A 243 -18.37 -12.31 -19.52
N PRO A 244 -19.52 -12.13 -20.21
CA PRO A 244 -19.54 -12.17 -21.67
C PRO A 244 -18.67 -11.04 -22.24
N GLY A 245 -17.40 -11.36 -22.57
CA GLY A 245 -16.29 -10.41 -22.79
C GLY A 245 -14.92 -10.85 -22.21
N GLY A 246 -14.91 -11.59 -21.08
CA GLY A 246 -13.89 -12.57 -20.68
C GLY A 246 -12.52 -12.10 -20.20
N THR A 247 -12.24 -10.80 -20.06
CA THR A 247 -10.95 -10.33 -19.55
C THR A 247 -10.96 -10.29 -18.02
N PRO A 248 -9.99 -10.91 -17.34
CA PRO A 248 -9.75 -10.69 -15.93
C PRO A 248 -9.50 -9.20 -15.67
N SER A 249 -10.13 -8.67 -14.63
CA SER A 249 -9.94 -7.29 -14.17
C SER A 249 -8.53 -7.04 -13.65
N GLU A 250 -7.77 -6.13 -14.22
CA GLU A 250 -6.40 -5.82 -13.76
C GLU A 250 -6.40 -4.79 -12.62
N TRP A 251 -5.34 -4.75 -11.82
CA TRP A 251 -5.16 -3.81 -10.71
C TRP A 251 -5.38 -2.37 -11.16
N GLU A 252 -4.94 -2.02 -12.37
CA GLU A 252 -5.08 -0.67 -12.88
C GLU A 252 -6.44 -0.33 -13.47
N ASP A 253 -7.36 -1.30 -13.65
CA ASP A 253 -8.67 -0.94 -14.18
C ASP A 253 -9.38 -0.04 -13.18
N TYR A 254 -10.03 1.00 -13.70
CA TYR A 254 -10.87 1.92 -12.94
C TYR A 254 -10.17 2.73 -11.83
N ILE A 255 -8.86 2.62 -11.62
CA ILE A 255 -8.13 3.57 -10.76
C ILE A 255 -7.64 4.75 -11.59
N THR A 256 -7.67 5.94 -11.00
CA THR A 256 -7.23 7.17 -11.66
C THR A 256 -5.73 7.40 -11.47
N GLN A 257 -5.20 8.43 -12.13
CA GLN A 257 -3.84 8.91 -11.84
C GLN A 257 -3.71 9.45 -10.41
N ASP A 258 -4.75 10.07 -9.86
CA ASP A 258 -4.77 10.58 -8.49
C ASP A 258 -4.58 9.44 -7.47
N TYR A 259 -5.20 8.26 -7.70
CA TYR A 259 -4.95 7.07 -6.90
C TYR A 259 -3.46 6.67 -6.93
N LYS A 260 -2.90 6.55 -8.15
CA LYS A 260 -1.48 6.18 -8.36
C LYS A 260 -0.55 7.18 -7.68
N ASN A 261 -0.85 8.49 -7.75
CA ASN A 261 -0.08 9.55 -7.09
C ASN A 261 -0.14 9.43 -5.55
N VAL A 262 -1.30 9.13 -4.97
CA VAL A 262 -1.39 8.91 -3.51
C VAL A 262 -0.59 7.68 -3.09
N MET A 263 -0.71 6.59 -3.84
CA MET A 263 0.03 5.35 -3.57
C MET A 263 1.55 5.57 -3.68
N GLU A 264 2.03 6.23 -4.72
CA GLU A 264 3.44 6.59 -4.89
C GLU A 264 3.96 7.39 -3.69
N ASN A 265 3.17 8.34 -3.18
CA ASN A 265 3.56 9.16 -2.03
C ASN A 265 3.59 8.37 -0.72
N ILE A 266 2.66 7.43 -0.53
CA ILE A 266 2.70 6.48 0.58
C ILE A 266 3.98 5.66 0.50
N ILE A 267 4.26 5.03 -0.64
CA ILE A 267 5.44 4.19 -0.87
C ILE A 267 6.73 4.97 -0.61
N THR A 268 6.86 6.16 -1.21
CA THR A 268 8.03 7.04 -1.07
C THR A 268 8.29 7.41 0.39
N THR A 269 7.24 7.53 1.19
CA THR A 269 7.42 7.83 2.62
C THR A 269 7.75 6.60 3.44
N MET A 270 7.19 5.44 3.08
CA MET A 270 7.43 4.18 3.80
C MET A 270 8.80 3.57 3.48
N ILE A 271 9.38 3.89 2.32
CA ILE A 271 10.72 3.48 1.89
C ILE A 271 11.63 4.71 1.93
N PRO A 272 12.29 4.99 3.08
CA PRO A 272 13.14 6.18 3.19
C PRO A 272 14.30 6.12 2.17
N GLU A 273 14.43 7.15 1.34
CA GLU A 273 15.48 7.19 0.33
C GLU A 273 16.89 7.11 0.96
N PRO A 274 17.79 6.26 0.42
CA PRO A 274 19.18 6.19 0.85
C PRO A 274 19.90 7.54 0.84
N ALA A 275 19.53 8.44 -0.08
CA ALA A 275 20.09 9.79 -0.16
C ALA A 275 19.79 10.64 1.08
N THR A 276 18.65 10.46 1.73
CA THR A 276 18.32 11.18 2.98
C THR A 276 19.28 10.81 4.10
N LEU A 277 19.61 9.52 4.21
CA LEU A 277 20.60 9.02 5.18
C LEU A 277 22.01 9.52 4.84
N ALA A 278 22.39 9.51 3.56
CA ALA A 278 23.69 10.01 3.11
C ALA A 278 23.84 11.53 3.37
N LEU A 279 22.80 12.32 3.11
CA LEU A 279 22.78 13.76 3.38
C LEU A 279 22.82 14.06 4.88
N LEU A 280 22.10 13.30 5.70
CA LEU A 280 22.16 13.42 7.16
C LEU A 280 23.57 13.12 7.67
N ALA A 281 24.17 12.01 7.22
CA ALA A 281 25.53 11.64 7.57
C ALA A 281 26.55 12.71 7.13
N ALA A 282 26.40 13.25 5.92
CA ALA A 282 27.23 14.35 5.42
C ALA A 282 27.07 15.63 6.27
N GLY A 283 25.85 15.99 6.66
CA GLY A 283 25.57 17.12 7.53
C GLY A 283 26.19 16.97 8.93
N VAL A 284 26.08 15.78 9.52
CA VAL A 284 26.73 15.44 10.80
C VAL A 284 28.25 15.53 10.67
N ALA A 285 28.84 14.94 9.63
CA ALA A 285 30.27 14.98 9.38
C ALA A 285 30.80 16.42 9.23
N ALA A 286 30.09 17.26 8.45
CA ALA A 286 30.43 18.67 8.29
C ALA A 286 30.40 19.43 9.63
N THR A 287 29.41 19.15 10.47
CA THR A 287 29.26 19.76 11.80
C THR A 287 30.40 19.35 12.74
N LEU A 288 30.79 18.08 12.72
CA LEU A 288 31.90 17.56 13.53
C LEU A 288 33.25 18.17 13.10
N ILE A 289 33.48 18.34 11.80
CA ILE A 289 34.69 19.00 11.27
C ILE A 289 34.76 20.46 11.72
N ARG A 290 33.62 21.17 11.74
CA ARG A 290 33.55 22.56 12.18
C ARG A 290 33.90 22.73 13.66
N ARG A 291 33.53 21.79 14.53
CA ARG A 291 33.79 21.85 15.98
C ARG A 291 35.25 21.57 16.37
N LYS A 292 36.07 21.01 15.47
CA LYS A 292 37.49 20.69 15.73
C LYS A 292 38.46 21.79 15.29
N LYS A 293 37.97 22.89 14.73
CA LYS A 293 38.75 24.08 14.37
C LYS A 293 38.40 25.21 15.33
#